data_AF-A0AAY4DE13-F1
#
_entry.id   AF-A0AAY4DE13-F1
#
_cell.length_a   1.000
_cell.length_b   1.000
_cell.length_c   1.000
_cell.angle_alpha   90.00
_cell.angle_beta   90.00
_cell.angle_gamma   90.00
#
_symmetry.space_group_name_H-M   'P 1'
#
loop_
_entity.id
_entity.type
_entity.pdbx_description
1 polymer ?
#
loop_
_entity_poly.entity_id
_entity_poly.type
_entity_poly.pdbx_seq_one_letter_code
_entity_poly.pdbx_strand_id
1 'polypeptide(L)' 'MFAKRHPKDSQTMRNKFHGGGTIMLMGYFSSAGFGKLVRIEGKMTAAMYRHLLDSAPEKS' A
#
# COMPACT_ATOMS: atom_id res chain seq x y z
N MET A 1 -23.37 -43.38 21.01
CA MET A 1 -22.99 -42.95 19.65
C MET A 1 -22.50 -41.50 19.73
N PHE A 2 -21.20 -41.27 19.62
CA PHE A 2 -20.64 -39.91 19.53
C PHE A 2 -20.42 -39.60 18.05
N ALA A 3 -21.26 -38.72 17.48
CA ALA A 3 -21.09 -38.27 16.11
C ALA A 3 -19.80 -37.44 16.02
N LYS A 4 -18.79 -37.98 15.32
CA LYS A 4 -17.61 -37.23 14.91
C LYS A 4 -18.06 -36.11 13.97
N ARG A 5 -18.17 -34.89 14.48
CA ARG A 5 -18.21 -33.70 13.63
C ARG A 5 -16.84 -33.60 12.96
N HIS A 6 -16.78 -33.90 11.67
CA HIS A 6 -15.64 -33.50 10.85
C HIS A 6 -15.60 -31.96 10.87
N PRO A 7 -14.51 -31.33 11.36
CA PRO A 7 -14.30 -29.92 11.11
C PRO A 7 -14.03 -29.78 9.61
N LYS A 8 -15.09 -29.59 8.82
CA LYS A 8 -14.93 -29.04 7.48
C LYS A 8 -14.27 -27.67 7.68
N ASP A 9 -13.10 -27.53 7.06
CA ASP A 9 -12.42 -26.26 6.86
C ASP A 9 -11.58 -25.75 8.04
N SER A 10 -10.78 -26.64 8.63
CA SER A 10 -9.62 -26.22 9.42
C SER A 10 -8.60 -25.52 8.51
N GLN A 11 -8.57 -24.20 8.63
CA GLN A 11 -7.42 -23.33 8.39
C GLN A 11 -7.04 -23.04 6.94
N THR A 12 -7.78 -22.14 6.28
CA THR A 12 -7.17 -21.01 5.56
C THR A 12 -8.22 -19.90 5.44
N MET A 13 -8.47 -19.16 6.53
CA MET A 13 -9.14 -17.86 6.43
C MET A 13 -8.16 -16.89 5.76
N ARG A 14 -8.20 -16.82 4.42
CA ARG A 14 -7.31 -15.95 3.65
C ARG A 14 -7.80 -14.51 3.73
N ASN A 15 -7.59 -13.87 4.87
CA ASN A 15 -7.82 -12.44 5.03
C ASN A 15 -6.77 -11.69 4.21
N LYS A 16 -7.12 -11.31 2.97
CA LYS A 16 -6.21 -10.58 2.08
C LYS A 16 -5.89 -9.18 2.61
N PHE A 17 -6.82 -8.57 3.36
CA PHE A 17 -6.66 -7.26 3.99
C PHE A 17 -7.32 -7.29 5.36
N HIS A 18 -6.65 -6.76 6.36
CA HIS A 18 -7.18 -6.59 7.71
C HIS A 18 -7.86 -5.22 7.84
N GLY A 19 -8.91 -5.13 8.64
CA GLY A 19 -9.48 -3.84 9.03
C GLY A 19 -8.45 -3.00 9.81
N GLY A 20 -8.54 -1.68 9.71
CA GLY A 20 -7.53 -0.74 10.26
C GLY A 20 -7.10 0.35 9.27
N GLY A 21 -7.54 0.24 8.01
CA GLY A 21 -7.23 1.21 6.96
C GLY A 21 -5.86 0.94 6.31
N THR A 22 -5.62 1.63 5.21
CA THR A 22 -4.36 1.57 4.46
C THR A 22 -3.87 2.98 4.17
N ILE A 23 -2.55 3.14 4.08
CA ILE A 23 -1.91 4.40 3.65
C ILE A 23 -1.22 4.16 2.31
N MET A 24 -1.43 5.09 1.38
CA MET A 24 -0.68 5.14 0.13
C MET A 24 0.38 6.25 0.22
N LEU A 25 1.63 5.88 -0.04
CA LEU A 25 2.77 6.78 -0.01
C LEU A 25 3.47 6.71 -1.37
N MET A 26 3.97 7.86 -1.84
CA MET A 26 4.82 7.96 -3.01
C MET A 26 6.07 8.74 -2.65
N GLY A 27 7.24 8.24 -3.02
CA GLY A 27 8.50 8.97 -2.84
C GLY A 27 9.54 8.54 -3.86
N TYR A 28 10.66 9.24 -3.85
CA TYR A 28 11.79 9.01 -4.77
C TYR A 28 13.04 8.68 -3.96
N PHE A 29 13.91 7.84 -4.52
CA PHE A 29 15.20 7.51 -3.92
C PHE A 29 16.30 7.54 -4.98
N SER A 30 17.53 7.83 -4.56
CA SER A 30 18.72 7.77 -5.39
C SER A 30 19.87 7.16 -4.59
N SER A 31 21.04 6.98 -5.23
CA SER A 31 22.26 6.59 -4.52
C SER A 31 22.69 7.59 -3.44
N ALA A 32 22.25 8.85 -3.55
CA ALA A 32 22.49 9.89 -2.53
C ALA A 32 21.55 9.79 -1.32
N GLY A 33 20.50 8.95 -1.40
CA GLY A 33 19.56 8.73 -0.29
C GLY A 33 18.09 8.87 -0.69
N PHE A 34 17.23 8.90 0.34
CA PHE A 34 15.78 9.06 0.19
C PHE A 34 15.41 10.52 -0.03
N GLY A 35 14.59 10.78 -1.06
CA GLY A 35 13.97 12.07 -1.31
C GLY A 35 12.65 12.25 -0.56
N LYS A 36 11.81 13.16 -1.05
CA LYS A 36 10.51 13.49 -0.44
C LYS A 36 9.56 12.28 -0.49
N LEU A 37 8.91 11.99 0.63
CA LEU A 37 7.82 11.02 0.73
C LEU A 37 6.50 11.78 0.92
N VAL A 38 5.51 11.47 0.09
CA VAL A 38 4.22 12.16 0.04
C VAL A 38 3.10 11.17 0.26
N ARG A 39 2.18 11.53 1.17
CA ARG A 39 0.92 10.81 1.38
C ARG A 39 -0.04 11.10 0.24
N ILE A 40 -0.54 10.05 -0.41
CA ILE A 40 -1.55 10.16 -1.44
C ILE A 40 -2.92 9.98 -0.78
N GLU A 41 -3.75 11.01 -0.91
CA GLU A 41 -5.14 10.95 -0.50
C GLU A 41 -6.00 10.45 -1.67
N GLY A 42 -6.74 9.36 -1.44
CA GLY A 42 -7.60 8.77 -2.45
C GLY A 42 -6.83 8.14 -3.62
N LYS A 43 -7.43 8.21 -4.82
CA LYS A 43 -6.87 7.63 -6.04
C LYS A 43 -5.90 8.61 -6.69
N MET A 44 -4.69 8.16 -6.94
CA MET A 44 -3.68 8.96 -7.64
C MET A 44 -4.16 9.35 -9.05
N THR A 45 -4.23 10.66 -9.31
CA THR A 45 -4.56 11.21 -10.63
C THR A 45 -3.29 11.60 -11.39
N ALA A 46 -3.39 11.67 -12.72
CA ALA A 46 -2.27 12.12 -13.56
C ALA A 46 -1.82 13.56 -13.23
N ALA A 47 -2.75 14.43 -12.84
CA ALA A 47 -2.44 15.80 -12.41
C ALA A 47 -1.65 15.82 -11.09
N MET A 48 -2.06 15.01 -10.11
CA MET A 48 -1.31 14.85 -8.86
C MET A 48 0.08 14.28 -9.14
N TYR A 49 0.19 13.29 -10.02
CA TYR A 49 1.48 12.73 -10.40
C TYR A 49 2.39 13.79 -11.02
N ARG A 50 1.88 14.56 -11.98
CA ARG A 50 2.65 15.65 -12.61
C ARG A 50 3.11 16.67 -11.58
N HIS A 51 2.23 17.11 -10.70
CA HIS A 51 2.57 18.03 -9.62
C HIS A 51 3.65 17.47 -8.66
N LEU A 52 3.62 16.16 -8.39
CA LEU A 52 4.63 15.49 -7.56
C LEU A 52 5.97 15.32 -8.27
N LEU A 53 5.96 15.21 -9.60
CA LEU A 53 7.17 15.20 -10.42
C LEU A 53 7.77 16.60 -10.58
N ASP A 54 6.93 17.62 -10.79
CA ASP A 54 7.38 19.02 -10.93
C ASP A 54 7.90 19.58 -9.60
N SER A 55 7.40 19.05 -8.48
CA SER A 55 7.92 19.37 -7.13
C SER A 55 9.11 18.51 -6.70
N ALA A 56 9.52 17.52 -7.52
CA ALA A 56 10.77 16.83 -7.31
C ALA A 56 11.93 17.72 -7.79
N PRO A 57 13.02 17.85 -7.01
CA PRO A 57 14.17 18.63 -7.46
C PRO A 57 14.69 18.06 -8.79
N GLU A 58 14.88 18.95 -9.76
CA GLU A 58 15.44 18.65 -11.07
C GLU A 58 16.72 17.82 -10.90
N LYS A 59 16.83 16.74 -11.68
CA LYS A 59 17.96 15.80 -11.63
C LYS A 59 19.29 16.56 -11.61
N SER A 60 20.04 16.45 -10.50
CA SER A 60 21.50 16.67 -10.51
C SER A 60 22.20 15.51 -11.21
#